data_AF-A0A7X8B734-F1
#
_entry.id   AF-A0A7X8B734-F1
#
_cell.length_a   1.000
_cell.length_b   1.000
_cell.length_c   1.000
_cell.angle_alpha   90.00
_cell.angle_beta   90.00
_cell.angle_gamma   90.00
#
_symmetry.space_group_name_H-M   'P 1'
#
loop_
_entity.id
_entity.type
_entity.pdbx_description
1 polymer ?
#
loop_
_entity_poly.entity_id
_entity_poly.type
_entity_poly.pdbx_seq_one_letter_code
_entity_poly.pdbx_strand_id
1 'polypeptide(L)'
;MDKLIATISARVPRALQEVITLGRTLKKRSADILAYFDRPHTSNGPTKAINGRLEHLRGSALGFQNLTHYIARSLLETGGFRPRLHPRL
;
A
#
# COMPACT_ATOMS: atom_id res chain seq x y z
N MET A 1 -8.19 18.64 -4.48
CA MET A 1 -8.97 17.50 -3.96
C MET A 1 -10.32 17.89 -3.40
N ASP A 2 -10.46 19.01 -2.69
CA ASP A 2 -11.75 19.45 -2.14
C ASP A 2 -12.89 19.50 -3.19
N LYS A 3 -12.66 20.18 -4.32
CA LYS A 3 -13.60 20.21 -5.46
C LYS A 3 -14.00 18.83 -5.98
N LEU A 4 -13.07 17.86 -5.97
CA LEU A 4 -13.35 16.49 -6.40
C LEU A 4 -14.32 15.82 -5.42
N ILE A 5 -14.02 15.89 -4.12
CA ILE A 5 -14.89 15.35 -3.06
C ILE A 5 -16.29 15.96 -3.18
N ALA A 6 -16.40 17.29 -3.29
CA ALA A 6 -17.69 17.97 -3.44
C ALA A 6 -18.49 17.47 -4.66
N THR A 7 -17.82 17.24 -5.79
CA THR A 7 -18.46 16.78 -7.03
C THR A 7 -19.00 15.36 -6.88
N ILE A 8 -18.15 14.41 -6.44
CA ILE A 8 -18.51 12.98 -6.36
C ILE A 8 -19.42 12.66 -5.18
N SER A 9 -19.55 13.55 -4.19
CA SER A 9 -20.50 13.36 -3.10
C SER A 9 -21.95 13.71 -3.47
N ALA A 10 -22.20 14.42 -4.58
CA ALA A 10 -23.53 14.91 -4.93
C ALA A 10 -23.94 14.60 -6.38
N ARG A 11 -22.99 14.48 -7.32
CA ARG A 11 -23.26 14.43 -8.77
C ARG A 11 -22.87 13.08 -9.37
N VAL A 12 -23.40 12.00 -8.81
CA VAL A 12 -23.14 10.63 -9.27
C VAL A 12 -24.45 9.96 -9.71
N PRO A 13 -24.55 9.46 -10.96
CA PRO A 13 -25.71 8.70 -11.43
C PRO A 13 -26.00 7.49 -10.54
N ARG A 14 -27.29 7.19 -10.32
CA ARG A 14 -27.73 6.08 -9.44
C ARG A 14 -27.20 4.71 -9.85
N ALA A 15 -26.87 4.51 -11.12
CA ALA A 15 -26.28 3.27 -11.60
C ALA A 15 -24.86 3.01 -11.04
N LEU A 16 -24.14 4.05 -10.60
CA LEU A 16 -22.74 3.96 -10.15
C LEU A 16 -22.64 3.83 -8.62
N GLN A 17 -23.17 2.74 -8.08
CA GLN A 17 -23.32 2.55 -6.62
C GLN A 17 -21.98 2.56 -5.86
N GLU A 18 -20.91 2.04 -6.45
CA GLU A 18 -19.56 2.08 -5.86
C GLU A 18 -19.04 3.50 -5.73
N VAL A 19 -19.26 4.33 -6.75
CA VAL A 19 -18.84 5.74 -6.75
C VAL A 19 -19.65 6.55 -5.74
N ILE A 20 -20.95 6.26 -5.59
CA ILE A 20 -21.80 6.86 -4.53
C ILE A 20 -21.25 6.51 -3.14
N THR A 21 -20.81 5.26 -2.96
CA THR A 21 -20.24 4.79 -1.69
C THR A 21 -18.88 5.44 -1.42
N LEU A 22 -18.03 5.51 -2.44
CA LEU A 22 -16.76 6.23 -2.38
C LEU A 22 -16.97 7.71 -2.04
N GLY A 23 -17.91 8.38 -2.71
CA GLY A 23 -18.23 9.79 -2.46
C GLY A 23 -18.74 10.05 -1.04
N ARG A 24 -19.50 9.13 -0.45
CA ARG A 24 -19.92 9.19 0.97
C ARG A 24 -18.71 9.06 1.91
N THR A 25 -17.82 8.09 1.65
CA THR A 25 -16.61 7.88 2.46
C THR A 25 -15.66 9.09 2.39
N LEU A 26 -15.44 9.62 1.18
CA LEU A 26 -14.57 10.79 0.98
C LEU A 26 -15.13 12.04 1.63
N LYS A 27 -16.46 12.25 1.61
CA LYS A 27 -17.11 13.34 2.35
C LYS A 27 -16.93 13.19 3.86
N LYS A 28 -17.17 11.98 4.39
CA LYS A 28 -17.06 11.69 5.83
C LYS A 28 -15.63 11.93 6.35
N ARG A 29 -14.61 11.69 5.52
CA ARG A 29 -13.19 11.81 5.86
C ARG A 29 -12.50 13.03 5.23
N SER A 30 -13.25 14.03 4.79
CA SER A 30 -12.70 15.16 4.04
C SER A 30 -11.60 15.87 4.80
N ALA A 31 -11.76 16.10 6.11
CA ALA A 31 -10.74 16.73 6.95
C ALA A 31 -9.41 15.96 6.92
N ASP A 32 -9.42 14.64 7.18
CA ASP A 32 -8.21 13.82 7.16
C ASP A 32 -7.54 13.80 5.78
N ILE A 33 -8.35 13.73 4.73
CA ILE A 33 -7.87 13.63 3.35
C ILE A 33 -7.23 14.94 2.92
N LEU A 34 -7.86 16.08 3.23
CA LEU A 34 -7.34 17.39 2.86
C LEU A 34 -6.06 17.72 3.62
N ALA A 35 -5.96 17.34 4.90
CA ALA A 35 -4.75 17.51 5.70
C ALA A 35 -3.51 16.84 5.07
N TYR A 36 -3.68 15.74 4.32
CA TYR A 36 -2.58 15.11 3.59
C TYR A 36 -1.96 16.05 2.53
N PHE A 37 -2.79 16.88 1.88
CA PHE A 37 -2.36 17.80 0.82
C PHE A 37 -1.82 19.13 1.34
N ASP A 38 -2.13 19.51 2.58
CA ASP A 38 -1.64 20.75 3.19
C ASP A 38 -0.14 20.69 3.54
N ARG A 39 0.40 19.49 3.70
CA ARG A 39 1.81 19.29 4.05
C ARG A 39 2.66 19.17 2.77
N PRO A 40 3.63 20.09 2.53
CA PRO A 40 4.48 20.01 1.35
C PRO A 40 5.36 18.75 1.39
N HIS A 41 5.70 18.24 0.21
CA HIS A 41 6.52 17.04 0.02
C HIS A 41 5.93 15.73 0.61
N THR A 42 4.64 15.67 0.91
CA THR A 42 3.96 14.40 1.21
C THR A 42 3.87 13.54 -0.05
N SER A 43 4.29 12.29 0.08
CA SER A 43 4.25 11.32 -1.01
C SER A 43 3.88 9.95 -0.44
N ASN A 44 3.06 9.21 -1.20
CA ASN A 44 2.76 7.82 -0.89
C ASN A 44 3.84 6.86 -1.45
N GLY A 45 4.95 7.39 -1.98
CA GLY A 45 6.03 6.63 -2.59
C GLY A 45 6.68 5.63 -1.63
N PRO A 46 7.12 6.05 -0.42
CA PRO A 46 7.72 5.14 0.55
C PRO A 46 6.79 3.99 0.96
N THR A 47 5.52 4.30 1.23
CA THR A 47 4.50 3.28 1.55
C THR A 47 4.30 2.31 0.39
N LYS A 48 4.22 2.81 -0.84
CA LYS A 48 4.12 1.97 -2.06
C LYS A 48 5.35 1.08 -2.24
N ALA A 49 6.53 1.61 -1.99
CA ALA A 49 7.78 0.85 -2.09
C ALA A 49 7.80 -0.32 -1.10
N ILE A 50 7.32 -0.10 0.14
CA ILE A 50 7.19 -1.17 1.14
C ILE A 50 6.11 -2.18 0.73
N ASN A 51 4.92 -1.73 0.31
CA ASN A 51 3.84 -2.63 -0.09
C ASN A 51 4.24 -3.51 -1.28
N GLY A 52 4.90 -2.97 -2.30
CA GLY A 52 5.39 -3.76 -3.42
C GLY A 52 6.40 -4.84 -2.98
N ARG A 53 7.27 -4.54 -2.02
CA ARG A 53 8.17 -5.55 -1.43
C ARG A 53 7.41 -6.62 -0.66
N LEU A 54 6.36 -6.26 0.09
CA LEU A 54 5.53 -7.22 0.81
C LEU A 54 4.73 -8.12 -0.12
N GLU A 55 4.20 -7.57 -1.22
CA GLU A 55 3.49 -8.33 -2.25
C GLU A 55 4.41 -9.36 -2.91
N HIS A 56 5.62 -8.94 -3.31
CA HIS A 56 6.64 -9.83 -3.87
C HIS A 56 7.02 -10.95 -2.88
N LEU A 57 7.31 -10.57 -1.64
CA LEU A 57 7.64 -11.50 -0.57
C LEU A 57 6.51 -12.47 -0.25
N ARG A 58 5.24 -12.04 -0.31
CA ARG A 58 4.08 -12.94 -0.15
C ARG A 58 4.03 -13.98 -1.26
N GLY A 59 4.41 -13.61 -2.48
CA GLY A 59 4.59 -14.53 -3.61
C GLY A 59 5.69 -15.56 -3.33
N SER A 60 6.91 -15.11 -3.02
CA SER A 60 8.05 -15.98 -2.72
C SER A 60 7.84 -16.85 -1.48
N ALA A 61 7.11 -16.35 -0.47
CA ALA A 61 6.82 -17.07 0.75
C ALA A 61 5.71 -18.14 0.60
N LEU A 62 5.07 -18.25 -0.57
CA LEU A 62 3.88 -19.10 -0.82
C LEU A 62 2.69 -18.75 0.09
N GLY A 63 2.53 -17.47 0.41
CA GLY A 63 1.52 -16.98 1.35
C GLY A 63 1.88 -17.19 2.83
N PHE A 64 1.03 -16.66 3.71
CA PHE A 64 1.23 -16.74 5.16
C PHE A 64 0.49 -17.95 5.73
N GLN A 65 1.21 -19.06 5.88
CA GLN A 65 0.65 -20.30 6.46
C GLN A 65 1.33 -20.68 7.79
N ASN A 66 2.63 -20.42 7.90
CA ASN A 66 3.43 -20.73 9.08
C ASN A 66 4.47 -19.62 9.29
N LEU A 67 4.53 -19.07 10.51
CA LEU A 67 5.39 -17.93 10.84
C LEU A 67 6.87 -18.25 10.62
N THR A 68 7.34 -19.42 11.03
CA THR A 68 8.75 -19.85 10.88
C THR A 68 9.15 -19.92 9.41
N HIS A 69 8.34 -20.57 8.58
CA HIS A 69 8.60 -20.65 7.14
C HIS A 69 8.51 -19.28 6.45
N TYR A 70 7.57 -18.45 6.86
CA TYR A 70 7.41 -17.10 6.32
C TYR A 70 8.64 -16.25 6.64
N ILE A 71 9.14 -16.27 7.88
CA ILE A 71 10.37 -15.57 8.27
C ILE A 71 11.56 -16.11 7.48
N ALA A 72 11.74 -17.44 7.40
CA ALA A 72 12.87 -18.03 6.68
C ALA A 72 12.89 -17.63 5.19
N ARG A 73 11.76 -17.71 4.49
CA ARG A 73 11.64 -17.33 3.06
C ARG A 73 11.79 -15.82 2.86
N SER A 74 11.23 -15.02 3.77
CA SER A 74 11.40 -13.56 3.78
C SER A 74 12.86 -13.14 3.91
N LEU A 75 13.60 -13.79 4.81
CA LEU A 75 15.03 -13.55 5.02
C LEU A 75 15.89 -14.03 3.84
N LEU A 76 15.55 -15.16 3.22
CA LEU A 76 16.23 -15.64 2.01
C LEU A 76 16.08 -14.66 0.84
N GLU A 77 14.86 -14.16 0.61
CA GLU A 77 14.54 -13.21 -0.46
C GLU A 77 15.22 -11.84 -0.25
N THR A 78 15.24 -11.35 1.00
CA THR A 78 15.74 -10.00 1.32
C THR A 78 17.25 -9.96 1.63
N GLY A 79 17.82 -11.07 2.10
CA GLY A 79 19.24 -11.19 2.44
C GLY A 79 20.12 -11.57 1.25
N GLY A 80 19.53 -12.15 0.20
CA GLY A 80 20.26 -12.80 -0.89
C GLY A 80 21.07 -14.00 -0.38
N PHE A 81 21.21 -15.04 -1.20
CA PHE A 81 22.38 -15.90 -1.04
C PHE A 81 23.61 -15.00 -1.15
N ARG A 82 24.25 -14.65 -0.04
CA ARG A 82 25.63 -14.19 -0.09
C ARG A 82 26.43 -15.47 -0.37
N PRO A 83 27.01 -15.68 -1.58
CA PRO A 83 28.12 -16.61 -1.64
C PRO A 83 29.13 -16.09 -0.61
N ARG A 84 29.66 -16.96 0.25
CA ARG A 84 30.82 -16.61 1.07
C ARG A 84 31.89 -16.15 0.08
N LEU A 85 32.10 -14.84 -0.05
CA LEU A 85 32.99 -14.31 -1.08
C LEU A 85 34.43 -14.79 -0.88
N HIS A 86 34.81 -15.26 0.32
CA HIS A 86 36.01 -16.07 0.51
C HIS A 86 35.78 -17.10 1.63
N PRO A 87 35.66 -18.41 1.33
CA PRO A 87 35.44 -19.43 2.36
C PRO A 87 36.66 -19.77 3.22
N ARG A 88 37.86 -19.29 2.85
CA ARG A 88 39.12 -19.55 3.56
C ARG A 88 40.12 -18.41 3.31
N LEU A 89 40.18 -17.48 4.26
CA LEU A 89 41.45 -16.97 4.77
C LEU A 89 41.59 -17.54 6.18
#